data_AF-A0A528FAK0-F1
#
_entry.id   AF-A0A528FAK0-F1
#
_cell.length_a   1.000
_cell.length_b   1.000
_cell.length_c   1.000
_cell.angle_alpha   90.00
_cell.angle_beta   90.00
_cell.angle_gamma   90.00
#
_symmetry.space_group_name_H-M   'P 1'
#
loop_
_entity.id
_entity.type
_entity.pdbx_description
1 polymer ?
#
loop_
_entity_poly.entity_id
_entity_poly.type
_entity_poly.pdbx_seq_one_letter_code
_entity_poly.pdbx_strand_id
1 'polypeptide(L)'
;MTSNTIVGAGLGVALLAAVAGTALAEDTPKLTELSPDGKDACFGRVYDAAHLKVHPNQKVGRIFFYYGSDPVSHPNEEPSSGPSGYNGFMATTVRGAKKPEWVGGWCGKDDSQSGEIYCGMECDRTMA
;
A
#
# COMPACT_ATOMS: atom_id res chain seq x y z
N MET A 1 8.77 57.39 -26.87
CA MET A 1 9.18 56.08 -27.40
C MET A 1 8.92 55.04 -26.33
N THR A 2 8.24 53.99 -26.73
CA THR A 2 7.45 53.02 -25.94
C THR A 2 8.31 51.97 -25.23
N SER A 3 7.86 51.60 -24.03
CA SER A 3 8.43 50.62 -23.11
C SER A 3 8.22 49.19 -23.64
N ASN A 4 9.29 48.42 -23.82
CA ASN A 4 9.26 47.02 -24.24
C ASN A 4 9.80 46.12 -23.12
N THR A 5 8.96 45.81 -22.13
CA THR A 5 9.32 44.78 -21.13
C THR A 5 8.11 44.02 -20.59
N ILE A 6 7.25 43.49 -21.48
CA ILE A 6 6.24 42.48 -21.09
C ILE A 6 6.10 41.46 -22.23
N VAL A 7 7.08 40.57 -22.42
CA VAL A 7 6.92 39.37 -23.29
C VAL A 7 7.54 38.10 -22.65
N GLY A 8 8.12 38.18 -21.45
CA GLY A 8 8.79 37.03 -20.83
C GLY A 8 7.89 36.09 -20.03
N ALA A 9 6.73 36.54 -19.56
CA ALA A 9 5.92 35.78 -18.58
C ALA A 9 4.92 34.78 -19.20
N GLY A 10 4.54 34.96 -20.48
CA GLY A 10 3.51 34.11 -21.11
C GLY A 10 3.99 32.72 -21.53
N LEU A 11 5.27 32.60 -21.93
CA LEU A 11 5.82 31.35 -22.46
C LEU A 11 6.10 30.30 -21.37
N GLY A 12 6.44 30.74 -20.15
CA GLY A 12 6.72 29.82 -19.04
C GLY A 12 5.49 29.08 -18.52
N VAL A 13 4.33 29.75 -18.48
CA VAL A 13 3.07 29.16 -17.98
C VAL A 13 2.52 28.12 -18.97
N ALA A 14 2.64 28.37 -20.28
CA ALA A 14 2.21 27.42 -21.30
C ALA A 14 3.05 26.13 -21.29
N LEU A 15 4.35 26.23 -21.00
CA LEU A 15 5.25 25.07 -20.88
C LEU A 15 4.96 24.23 -19.63
N LEU A 16 4.61 24.85 -18.49
CA LEU A 16 4.25 24.11 -17.28
C LEU A 16 2.94 23.34 -17.42
N ALA A 17 1.96 23.89 -18.15
CA ALA A 17 0.70 23.21 -18.44
C ALA A 17 0.88 21.99 -19.38
N ALA A 18 1.88 22.03 -20.28
CA ALA A 18 2.17 20.93 -21.19
C ALA A 18 2.89 19.74 -20.52
N VAL A 19 3.52 19.95 -19.36
CA VAL A 19 4.27 18.91 -18.62
C VAL A 19 3.46 18.34 -17.45
N ALA A 20 2.34 18.97 -17.09
CA ALA A 20 1.38 18.43 -16.15
C ALA A 20 0.57 17.30 -16.82
N GLY A 21 1.20 16.13 -16.98
CA GLY A 21 0.47 14.91 -17.28
C GLY A 21 -0.59 14.70 -16.21
N THR A 22 -1.84 14.55 -16.63
CA THR A 22 -2.91 14.10 -15.76
C THR A 22 -2.50 12.71 -15.24
N ALA A 23 -2.25 12.59 -13.93
CA ALA A 23 -2.18 11.29 -13.29
C ALA A 23 -3.61 10.73 -13.30
N LEU A 24 -3.94 10.00 -14.36
CA LEU A 24 -5.14 9.17 -14.37
C LEU A 24 -4.83 8.08 -13.36
N ALA A 25 -5.58 8.06 -12.25
CA ALA A 25 -5.66 6.86 -11.45
C ALA A 25 -6.14 5.77 -12.41
N GLU A 26 -5.26 4.83 -12.76
CA GLU A 26 -5.68 3.61 -13.43
C GLU A 26 -6.82 3.01 -12.62
N ASP A 27 -7.82 2.45 -13.29
CA ASP A 27 -8.96 1.80 -12.63
C ASP A 27 -8.43 0.92 -11.50
N THR A 28 -8.88 1.17 -10.28
CA THR A 28 -8.44 0.42 -9.10
C THR A 28 -8.50 -1.06 -9.44
N PRO A 29 -7.37 -1.81 -9.36
CA PRO A 29 -7.36 -3.23 -9.70
C PRO A 29 -8.54 -3.89 -9.02
N LYS A 30 -9.39 -4.56 -9.80
CA LYS A 30 -10.58 -5.18 -9.22
C LYS A 30 -10.09 -6.21 -8.21
N LEU A 31 -10.58 -6.10 -6.98
CA LEU A 31 -10.23 -6.98 -5.87
C LEU A 31 -10.39 -8.48 -6.22
N THR A 32 -11.26 -8.79 -7.19
CA THR A 32 -11.43 -10.12 -7.80
C THR A 32 -10.17 -10.69 -8.47
N GLU A 33 -9.20 -9.86 -8.84
CA GLU A 33 -7.90 -10.31 -9.35
C GLU A 33 -7.02 -10.89 -8.25
N LEU A 34 -7.19 -10.43 -7.01
CA LEU A 34 -6.49 -10.95 -5.83
C LEU A 34 -7.30 -12.07 -5.17
N SER A 35 -8.62 -11.90 -5.05
CA SER A 35 -9.51 -12.90 -4.47
C SER A 35 -10.76 -13.06 -5.34
N PRO A 36 -10.78 -14.05 -6.26
CA PRO A 36 -11.88 -14.24 -7.20
C PRO A 36 -13.26 -14.40 -6.56
N ASP A 37 -13.31 -14.87 -5.32
CA ASP A 37 -14.53 -15.04 -4.53
C ASP A 37 -14.70 -14.00 -3.42
N GLY A 38 -13.83 -12.99 -3.36
CA GLY A 38 -13.84 -11.91 -2.38
C GLY A 38 -13.49 -12.34 -0.95
N LYS A 39 -13.04 -13.59 -0.75
CA LYS A 39 -12.62 -14.10 0.55
C LYS A 39 -11.21 -13.66 0.90
N ASP A 40 -10.83 -13.92 2.14
CA ASP A 40 -9.46 -13.78 2.59
C ASP A 40 -8.48 -14.56 1.70
N ALA A 41 -7.37 -13.94 1.35
CA ALA A 41 -6.34 -14.50 0.50
C ALA A 41 -4.95 -14.30 1.13
N CYS A 42 -4.13 -15.34 1.12
CA CYS A 42 -2.75 -15.29 1.59
C CYS A 42 -1.79 -15.66 0.45
N PHE A 43 -0.83 -14.78 0.20
CA PHE A 43 0.20 -14.92 -0.80
C PHE A 43 1.55 -14.99 -0.10
N GLY A 44 2.45 -15.80 -0.62
CA GLY A 44 3.75 -15.98 0.01
C GLY A 44 4.82 -16.37 -0.97
N ARG A 45 6.05 -15.95 -0.67
CA ARG A 45 7.25 -16.43 -1.32
C ARG A 45 8.31 -16.67 -0.27
N VAL A 46 8.79 -17.91 -0.23
CA VAL A 46 9.91 -18.33 0.62
C VAL A 46 11.08 -18.68 -0.29
N TYR A 47 12.24 -18.11 0.00
CA TYR A 47 13.47 -18.37 -0.71
C TYR A 47 14.34 -19.31 0.12
N ASP A 48 14.63 -20.49 -0.43
CA ASP A 48 15.44 -21.48 0.27
C ASP A 48 16.93 -21.11 0.30
N ALA A 49 17.72 -21.91 1.02
CA ALA A 49 19.15 -21.66 1.17
C ALA A 49 19.91 -21.71 -0.17
N ALA A 50 19.47 -22.52 -1.13
CA ALA A 50 20.12 -22.65 -2.43
C ALA A 50 19.90 -21.39 -3.28
N HIS A 51 18.65 -20.90 -3.37
CA HIS A 51 18.31 -19.64 -4.02
C HIS A 51 19.07 -18.48 -3.39
N LEU A 52 19.02 -18.39 -2.06
CA LEU A 52 19.66 -17.31 -1.32
C LEU A 52 21.20 -17.33 -1.50
N LYS A 53 21.83 -18.49 -1.70
CA LYS A 53 23.27 -18.59 -2.02
C LYS A 53 23.62 -18.03 -3.39
N VAL A 54 22.77 -18.26 -4.40
CA VAL A 54 22.96 -17.72 -5.76
C VAL A 54 22.67 -16.22 -5.83
N HIS A 55 21.85 -15.70 -4.92
CA HIS A 55 21.48 -14.28 -4.84
C HIS A 55 22.01 -13.59 -3.57
N PRO A 56 23.34 -13.39 -3.41
CA PRO A 56 23.93 -12.94 -2.15
C PRO A 56 23.45 -11.56 -1.67
N ASN A 57 23.05 -10.68 -2.59
CA ASN A 57 22.59 -9.32 -2.27
C ASN A 57 21.10 -9.25 -1.84
N GLN A 58 20.33 -10.32 -2.05
CA GLN A 58 18.91 -10.33 -1.70
C GLN A 58 18.73 -10.46 -0.18
N LYS A 59 18.29 -9.40 0.50
CA LYS A 59 18.14 -9.42 1.98
C LYS A 59 16.92 -10.20 2.48
N VAL A 60 15.81 -10.14 1.74
CA VAL A 60 14.54 -10.79 2.11
C VAL A 60 14.61 -12.29 1.82
N GLY A 61 14.38 -13.11 2.85
CA GLY A 61 14.31 -14.57 2.74
C GLY A 61 12.88 -15.11 2.66
N ARG A 62 11.90 -14.37 3.15
CA ARG A 62 10.48 -14.69 3.00
C ARG A 62 9.64 -13.41 3.02
N ILE A 63 8.57 -13.42 2.26
CA ILE A 63 7.54 -12.38 2.22
C ILE A 63 6.18 -13.05 2.17
N PHE A 64 5.25 -12.57 2.98
CA PHE A 64 3.85 -12.95 2.98
C PHE A 64 3.00 -11.69 2.87
N PHE A 65 1.91 -11.79 2.12
CA PHE A 65 0.89 -10.77 2.01
C PHE A 65 -0.46 -11.43 2.26
N TYR A 66 -1.24 -10.89 3.17
CA TYR A 66 -2.58 -11.36 3.50
C TYR A 66 -3.56 -10.22 3.26
N TYR A 67 -4.63 -10.53 2.54
CA TYR A 67 -5.76 -9.66 2.30
C TYR A 67 -6.98 -10.31 2.94
N GLY A 68 -7.74 -9.62 3.78
CA GLY A 68 -8.89 -10.23 4.44
C GLY A 68 -9.30 -9.58 5.76
N SER A 69 -9.97 -10.35 6.61
CA SER A 69 -10.32 -9.93 7.97
C SER A 69 -9.07 -9.75 8.85
N ASP A 70 -9.06 -8.82 9.82
CA ASP A 70 -7.87 -8.65 10.66
C ASP A 70 -7.46 -9.98 11.34
N PRO A 71 -6.26 -10.54 11.03
CA PRO A 71 -5.76 -11.74 11.69
C PRO A 71 -5.17 -11.45 13.08
N VAL A 72 -5.11 -10.19 13.50
CA VAL A 72 -4.63 -9.75 14.81
C VAL A 72 -5.80 -9.59 15.79
N SER A 73 -5.63 -10.02 17.04
CA SER A 73 -6.67 -9.85 18.07
C SER A 73 -6.78 -8.38 18.52
N HIS A 74 -8.00 -7.85 18.63
CA HIS A 74 -8.27 -6.55 19.28
C HIS A 74 -7.75 -6.50 20.73
N PRO A 75 -7.39 -5.30 21.25
CA PRO A 75 -7.57 -3.97 20.64
C PRO A 75 -6.44 -3.60 19.69
N ASN A 76 -6.74 -3.20 18.46
CA ASN A 76 -5.81 -2.72 17.42
C ASN A 76 -6.08 -1.21 17.15
N GLU A 77 -5.38 -0.59 16.21
CA GLU A 77 -5.66 0.79 15.77
C GLU A 77 -6.89 0.91 14.85
N GLU A 78 -7.54 -0.20 14.48
CA GLU A 78 -8.75 -0.18 13.66
C GLU A 78 -9.96 0.34 14.46
N PRO A 79 -10.80 1.21 13.89
CA PRO A 79 -12.02 1.66 14.53
C PRO A 79 -13.01 0.50 14.69
N SER A 80 -13.64 0.43 15.87
CA SER A 80 -14.48 -0.70 16.28
C SER A 80 -15.86 -0.78 15.60
N SER A 81 -16.22 0.16 14.72
CA SER A 81 -17.61 0.38 14.31
C SER A 81 -17.87 0.54 12.80
N GLY A 82 -16.99 0.06 11.93
CA GLY A 82 -17.20 0.08 10.47
C GLY A 82 -17.32 -1.34 9.88
N PRO A 83 -18.04 -1.54 8.76
CA PRO A 83 -17.88 -2.76 7.98
C PRO A 83 -16.43 -2.81 7.51
N SER A 84 -15.65 -3.70 8.14
CA SER A 84 -14.29 -4.12 7.82
C SER A 84 -13.76 -3.48 6.54
N GLY A 85 -12.85 -2.52 6.74
CA GLY A 85 -12.16 -1.88 5.64
C GLY A 85 -11.39 -2.87 4.76
N TYR A 86 -10.84 -2.38 3.65
CA TYR A 86 -9.82 -3.14 2.93
C TYR A 86 -8.64 -3.32 3.89
N ASN A 87 -8.44 -4.55 4.41
CA ASN A 87 -7.28 -4.83 5.24
C ASN A 87 -6.23 -5.60 4.46
N GLY A 88 -4.99 -5.14 4.59
CA GLY A 88 -3.81 -5.74 3.98
C GLY A 88 -2.72 -5.87 5.03
N PHE A 89 -2.13 -7.05 5.11
CA PHE A 89 -1.08 -7.40 6.05
C PHE A 89 0.11 -7.90 5.28
N MET A 90 1.31 -7.43 5.60
CA MET A 90 2.55 -7.91 5.01
C MET A 90 3.50 -8.33 6.11
N ALA A 91 4.09 -9.52 5.96
CA ALA A 91 5.14 -9.99 6.85
C ALA A 91 6.39 -10.33 6.03
N THR A 92 7.54 -9.83 6.47
CA THR A 92 8.82 -10.12 5.83
C THR A 92 9.82 -10.65 6.83
N THR A 93 10.71 -11.54 6.41
CA THR A 93 11.85 -11.94 7.23
C THR A 93 13.11 -11.84 6.40
N VAL A 94 14.04 -11.02 6.89
CA VAL A 94 15.37 -10.88 6.32
C VAL A 94 16.27 -12.03 6.76
N ARG A 95 17.35 -12.27 6.03
CA ARG A 95 18.33 -13.32 6.38
C ARG A 95 18.85 -13.15 7.80
N GLY A 96 18.91 -14.26 8.53
CA GLY A 96 19.42 -14.29 9.90
C GLY A 96 18.47 -13.71 10.95
N ALA A 97 17.35 -13.08 10.56
CA ALA A 97 16.33 -12.67 11.52
C ALA A 97 15.62 -13.90 12.10
N LYS A 98 15.41 -13.89 13.42
CA LYS A 98 14.73 -14.97 14.15
C LYS A 98 13.21 -14.86 14.08
N LYS A 99 12.69 -13.68 13.71
CA LYS A 99 11.27 -13.33 13.70
C LYS A 99 10.97 -12.48 12.46
N PRO A 100 9.74 -12.56 11.90
CA PRO A 100 9.30 -11.64 10.86
C PRO A 100 9.05 -10.24 11.43
N GLU A 101 9.32 -9.24 10.60
CA GLU A 101 8.76 -7.89 10.72
C GLU A 101 7.43 -7.89 9.97
N TRP A 102 6.44 -7.15 10.44
CA TRP A 102 5.14 -7.09 9.79
C TRP A 102 4.56 -5.68 9.83
N VAL A 103 3.65 -5.41 8.90
CA VAL A 103 2.88 -4.18 8.79
C VAL A 103 1.45 -4.53 8.41
N GLY A 104 0.48 -3.87 9.00
CA GLY A 104 -0.93 -3.95 8.65
C GLY A 104 -1.42 -2.59 8.17
N GLY A 105 -2.37 -2.58 7.25
CA GLY A 105 -3.11 -1.40 6.85
C GLY A 105 -4.58 -1.73 6.76
N TRP A 106 -5.40 -0.79 7.18
CA TRP A 106 -6.86 -0.88 7.08
C TRP A 106 -7.37 0.41 6.44
N CYS A 107 -8.41 0.30 5.61
CA CYS A 107 -9.08 1.46 5.00
C CYS A 107 -10.58 1.28 5.08
N GLY A 108 -11.24 2.08 5.90
CA GLY A 108 -12.68 2.00 6.14
C GLY A 108 -13.38 3.35 5.97
N LYS A 109 -14.68 3.35 6.25
CA LYS A 109 -15.45 4.57 6.44
C LYS A 109 -15.89 4.63 7.91
N ASP A 110 -15.70 5.78 8.55
CA ASP A 110 -16.21 6.02 9.90
C ASP A 110 -17.75 6.04 9.94
N ASP A 111 -18.38 6.47 8.84
CA ASP A 111 -19.82 6.40 8.60
C ASP A 111 -20.10 5.86 7.20
N SER A 112 -20.98 4.86 7.10
CA SER A 112 -21.50 4.31 5.85
C SER A 112 -22.05 5.38 4.87
N GLN A 113 -22.49 6.53 5.38
CA GLN A 113 -23.05 7.63 4.59
C GLN A 113 -22.01 8.67 4.16
N SER A 114 -20.80 8.66 4.72
CA SER A 114 -19.75 9.59 4.32
C SER A 114 -19.06 9.11 3.03
N GLY A 115 -18.62 10.08 2.22
CA GLY A 115 -17.78 9.83 1.04
C GLY A 115 -16.29 9.67 1.38
N GLU A 116 -15.90 9.91 2.63
CA GLU A 116 -14.51 9.96 3.07
C GLU A 116 -14.03 8.57 3.47
N ILE A 117 -12.88 8.17 2.93
CA ILE A 117 -12.19 6.93 3.29
C ILE A 117 -11.08 7.30 4.27
N TYR A 118 -11.08 6.63 5.42
CA TYR A 118 -10.05 6.75 6.44
C TYR A 118 -9.18 5.50 6.40
N CYS A 119 -7.87 5.70 6.38
CA CYS A 119 -6.91 4.61 6.40
C CYS A 119 -5.94 4.77 7.56
N GLY A 120 -5.65 3.66 8.23
CA GLY A 120 -4.61 3.56 9.24
C GLY A 120 -3.56 2.52 8.85
N MET A 121 -2.38 2.62 9.45
CA MET A 121 -1.34 1.60 9.33
C MET A 121 -0.87 1.19 10.71
N GLU A 122 -0.91 -0.10 10.98
CA GLU A 122 -0.35 -0.69 12.18
C GLU A 122 1.09 -1.11 11.89
N CYS A 123 2.01 -0.41 12.53
CA CYS A 123 3.44 -0.66 12.52
C CYS A 123 3.83 -0.85 13.98
N ASP A 124 4.28 -2.05 14.38
CA ASP A 124 4.85 -2.41 15.70
C ASP A 124 4.16 -3.56 16.48
N ARG A 125 3.19 -4.26 15.89
CA ARG A 125 2.61 -5.53 16.44
C ARG A 125 3.58 -6.70 16.52
N THR A 126 3.04 -7.85 16.87
CA THR A 126 3.44 -9.14 16.28
C THR A 126 2.17 -9.82 15.78
N MET A 127 2.15 -10.38 14.56
CA MET A 127 1.05 -11.26 14.15
C MET A 127 0.94 -12.41 15.16
N ALA A 128 -0.26 -12.60 15.72
CA ALA A 128 -0.55 -13.60 16.75
C ALA A 128 -0.58 -15.04 16.18
#